data_AF-A0A1Y5HJ35-F1
#
_entry.id   AF-A0A1Y5HJ35-F1
#
_cell.length_a   1.000
_cell.length_b   1.000
_cell.length_c   1.000
_cell.angle_alpha   90.00
_cell.angle_beta   90.00
_cell.angle_gamma   90.00
#
_symmetry.space_group_name_H-M   'P 1'
#
loop_
_entity.id
_entity.type
_entity.pdbx_description
1 polymer ?
#
loop_
_entity_poly.entity_id
_entity_poly.type
_entity_poly.pdbx_seq_one_letter_code
_entity_poly.pdbx_strand_id
1 'polypeptide(L)'
;MLKFMGRSLSLSILSGAIAITFVIIMFLMAVVLVGERPVVRGLACQFGISSDCAGQKLRLELQQEQKRLEQMRGQNRDLMARNQEMEALLKRLASLDHAASSYVIFYEDSNSSPTVTTGHTYASLLDPDTLVSAHCYLQVEVKGAGTRQVNLGKMSDGAKISLRNYSKAELKQADLSARELSALQSRCQWPEKSG
;
A
#
# COMPACT_ATOMS: atom_id res chain seq x y z
N MET A 1 65.27 -43.44 47.61
CA MET A 1 64.35 -42.35 47.23
C MET A 1 62.92 -42.89 47.25
N LEU A 2 62.12 -42.56 48.27
CA LEU A 2 60.64 -42.64 48.30
C LEU A 2 60.19 -42.40 49.75
N LYS A 3 60.17 -41.12 50.16
CA LYS A 3 59.71 -40.73 51.50
C LYS A 3 59.20 -39.29 51.54
N PHE A 4 58.45 -38.83 50.54
CA PHE A 4 57.80 -37.51 50.55
C PHE A 4 56.60 -37.48 49.59
N MET A 5 55.49 -38.16 49.92
CA MET A 5 54.27 -38.04 49.09
C MET A 5 52.95 -38.38 49.81
N GLY A 6 52.89 -38.24 51.14
CA GLY A 6 51.71 -38.64 51.94
C GLY A 6 51.00 -37.53 52.72
N ARG A 7 51.38 -36.24 52.58
CA ARG A 7 50.87 -35.16 53.44
C ARG A 7 50.15 -34.01 52.73
N SER A 8 50.09 -33.99 51.40
CA SER A 8 49.45 -32.89 50.64
C SER A 8 47.98 -33.13 50.27
N LEU A 9 47.51 -34.38 50.16
CA LEU A 9 46.12 -34.66 49.76
C LEU A 9 45.09 -34.40 50.87
N SER A 10 45.48 -34.49 52.15
CA SER A 10 44.52 -34.36 53.26
C SER A 10 44.16 -32.92 53.62
N LEU A 11 45.01 -31.92 53.30
CA LEU A 11 44.71 -30.51 53.58
C LEU A 11 43.77 -29.88 52.53
N SER A 12 43.82 -30.30 51.27
CA SER A 12 42.99 -29.74 50.19
C SER A 12 41.52 -30.16 50.30
N ILE A 13 41.27 -31.39 50.75
CA ILE A 13 39.89 -31.89 50.96
C ILE A 13 39.27 -31.21 52.19
N LEU A 14 40.07 -30.95 53.23
CA LEU A 14 39.61 -30.25 54.42
C LEU A 14 39.26 -28.78 54.12
N SER A 15 40.05 -28.08 53.31
CA SER A 15 39.74 -26.69 52.92
C SER A 15 38.50 -26.59 52.03
N GLY A 16 38.29 -27.57 51.14
CA GLY A 16 37.09 -27.66 50.32
C GLY A 16 35.82 -27.89 51.14
N ALA A 17 35.88 -28.80 52.12
CA ALA A 17 34.76 -29.06 53.02
C ALA A 17 34.39 -27.82 53.85
N ILE A 18 35.38 -27.10 54.39
CA ILE A 18 35.16 -25.88 55.17
C ILE A 18 34.52 -24.79 54.32
N ALA A 19 35.00 -24.58 53.08
CA ALA A 19 34.42 -23.59 52.16
C ALA A 19 32.95 -23.91 51.83
N ILE A 20 32.62 -25.17 51.57
CA ILE A 20 31.24 -25.59 51.29
C ILE A 20 30.35 -25.37 52.53
N THR A 21 30.82 -25.73 53.72
CA THR A 21 30.05 -25.47 54.95
C THR A 21 29.84 -23.98 55.20
N PHE A 22 30.84 -23.13 54.91
CA PHE A 22 30.70 -21.68 55.05
C PHE A 22 29.66 -21.11 54.07
N VAL A 23 29.63 -21.60 52.83
CA VAL A 23 28.63 -21.19 51.83
C VAL A 23 27.22 -21.62 52.27
N ILE A 24 27.06 -22.85 52.77
CA ILE A 24 25.77 -23.34 53.27
C ILE A 24 25.32 -22.53 54.49
N ILE A 25 26.22 -22.25 55.43
CA ILE A 25 25.89 -21.45 56.63
C ILE A 25 25.58 -20.01 56.25
N MET A 26 26.32 -19.40 55.32
CA MET A 26 25.98 -18.06 54.80
C MET A 26 24.62 -18.05 54.10
N PHE A 27 24.30 -19.11 53.34
CA PHE A 27 23.00 -19.23 52.68
C PHE A 27 21.87 -19.38 53.69
N LEU A 28 22.05 -20.23 54.70
CA LEU A 28 21.08 -20.41 55.79
C LEU A 28 20.92 -19.14 56.64
N MET A 29 22.02 -18.44 56.95
CA MET A 29 21.98 -17.16 57.65
C MET A 29 21.31 -16.07 56.80
N ALA A 30 21.53 -16.04 55.48
CA ALA A 30 20.83 -15.12 54.58
C ALA A 30 19.31 -15.41 54.55
N VAL A 31 18.91 -16.68 54.60
CA VAL A 31 17.50 -17.09 54.67
C VAL A 31 16.87 -16.74 56.03
N VAL A 32 17.63 -16.78 57.12
CA VAL A 32 17.13 -16.47 58.48
C VAL A 32 17.16 -14.96 58.79
N LEU A 33 18.17 -14.22 58.31
CA LEU A 33 18.32 -12.76 58.51
C LEU A 33 17.38 -11.96 57.61
N VAL A 34 17.13 -12.45 56.39
CA VAL A 34 16.16 -11.85 55.47
C VAL A 34 14.82 -12.54 55.71
N GLY A 35 14.18 -12.17 56.82
CA GLY A 35 12.84 -12.65 57.18
C GLY A 35 11.91 -12.69 55.95
N GLU A 36 11.21 -13.81 55.81
CA GLU A 36 10.26 -14.15 54.75
C GLU A 36 9.81 -12.98 53.86
N ARG A 37 10.43 -12.80 52.68
CA ARG A 37 9.95 -12.10 51.45
C ARG A 37 11.18 -11.77 50.58
N PRO A 38 11.10 -11.54 49.26
CA PRO A 38 10.15 -11.91 48.21
C PRO A 38 10.72 -12.96 47.21
N VAL A 39 11.98 -13.40 47.40
CA VAL A 39 12.70 -14.28 46.45
C VAL A 39 12.08 -15.68 46.39
N VAL A 40 11.62 -16.20 47.54
CA VAL A 40 10.95 -17.51 47.61
C VAL A 40 9.60 -17.51 46.88
N ARG A 41 8.88 -16.38 46.83
CA ARG A 41 7.64 -16.25 46.06
C ARG A 41 7.90 -16.25 44.55
N GLY A 42 8.98 -15.59 44.11
CA GLY A 42 9.40 -15.60 42.71
C GLY A 42 9.76 -17.01 42.22
N LEU A 43 10.51 -17.77 43.04
CA LEU A 43 10.86 -19.16 42.74
C LEU A 43 9.63 -20.09 42.83
N ALA A 44 8.74 -19.92 43.81
CA ALA A 44 7.53 -20.73 43.93
C ALA A 44 6.56 -20.55 42.74
N CYS A 45 6.50 -19.35 42.15
CA CYS A 45 5.75 -19.12 40.91
C CYS A 45 6.45 -19.71 39.68
N GLN A 46 7.77 -19.71 39.63
CA GLN A 46 8.54 -20.31 38.52
C GLN A 46 8.48 -21.85 38.54
N PHE A 47 8.37 -22.47 39.71
CA PHE A 47 8.23 -23.92 39.88
C PHE A 47 6.77 -24.42 40.02
N GLY A 48 5.77 -23.53 39.93
CA GLY A 48 4.35 -23.91 39.90
C GLY A 48 3.80 -24.52 41.20
N ILE A 49 4.45 -24.26 42.34
CA ILE A 49 4.15 -24.92 43.63
C ILE A 49 3.02 -24.21 44.40
N SER A 50 2.61 -23.00 43.98
CA SER A 50 1.55 -22.21 44.63
C SER A 50 0.34 -21.98 43.71
N SER A 51 -0.85 -22.26 44.25
CA SER A 51 -2.16 -22.02 43.61
C SER A 51 -2.43 -20.55 43.28
N ASP A 52 -1.77 -19.62 43.98
CA ASP A 52 -1.94 -18.18 43.76
C ASP A 52 -1.25 -17.70 42.46
N CYS A 53 -0.16 -18.37 42.06
CA CYS A 53 0.59 -18.03 40.84
C CYS A 53 -0.15 -18.51 39.57
N ALA A 54 -0.86 -19.63 39.62
CA ALA A 54 -1.69 -20.12 38.52
C ALA A 54 -2.85 -19.15 38.24
N GLY A 55 -3.48 -18.60 39.29
CA GLY A 55 -4.51 -17.57 39.16
C GLY A 55 -3.98 -16.25 38.57
N GLN A 56 -2.73 -15.89 38.87
CA GLN A 56 -2.10 -14.68 38.31
C GLN A 56 -1.73 -14.86 36.83
N LYS A 57 -1.21 -16.03 36.43
CA LYS A 57 -0.93 -16.36 35.03
C LYS A 57 -2.21 -16.38 34.19
N LEU A 58 -3.27 -17.01 34.69
CA LEU A 58 -4.57 -17.05 34.01
C LEU A 58 -5.16 -15.64 33.83
N ARG A 59 -5.02 -14.76 34.84
CA ARG A 59 -5.45 -13.35 34.73
C ARG A 59 -4.65 -12.57 33.68
N LEU A 60 -3.34 -12.82 33.58
CA LEU A 60 -2.50 -12.18 32.55
C LEU A 60 -2.89 -12.64 31.15
N GLU A 61 -3.13 -13.93 30.95
CA GLU A 61 -3.60 -14.49 29.67
C GLU A 61 -4.99 -13.92 29.32
N LEU A 62 -5.92 -13.83 30.28
CA LEU A 62 -7.24 -13.26 30.06
C LEU A 62 -7.18 -11.77 29.68
N GLN A 63 -6.31 -11.00 30.34
CA GLN A 63 -6.09 -9.59 30.01
C GLN A 63 -5.47 -9.41 28.61
N GLN A 64 -4.57 -10.31 28.22
CA GLN A 64 -3.94 -10.27 26.91
C GLN A 64 -4.94 -10.59 25.79
N GLU A 65 -5.81 -11.59 26.00
CA GLU A 65 -6.89 -11.92 25.05
C GLU A 65 -7.95 -10.81 24.98
N GLN A 66 -8.30 -10.17 26.10
CA GLN A 66 -9.19 -9.00 26.09
C GLN A 66 -8.60 -7.85 25.27
N LYS A 67 -7.32 -7.53 25.44
CA LYS A 67 -6.65 -6.51 24.64
C LYS A 67 -6.63 -6.86 23.15
N ARG A 68 -6.40 -8.13 22.79
CA ARG A 68 -6.48 -8.58 21.38
C ARG A 68 -7.87 -8.42 20.81
N LEU A 69 -8.91 -8.79 21.56
CA LEU A 69 -10.29 -8.63 21.13
C LEU A 69 -10.68 -7.16 20.94
N GLU A 70 -10.23 -6.27 21.84
CA GLU A 70 -10.43 -4.83 21.70
C GLU A 70 -9.71 -4.28 20.46
N GLN A 71 -8.48 -4.70 20.21
CA GLN A 71 -7.71 -4.31 19.02
C GLN A 71 -8.38 -4.79 17.73
N MET A 72 -8.81 -6.06 17.68
CA MET A 72 -9.54 -6.64 16.55
C MET A 72 -10.88 -5.93 16.31
N ARG A 73 -11.61 -5.56 17.38
CA ARG A 73 -12.83 -4.77 17.26
C ARG A 73 -12.57 -3.37 16.72
N GLY A 74 -11.48 -2.73 17.15
CA GLY A 74 -11.04 -1.44 16.61
C GLY A 74 -10.73 -1.52 15.12
N GLN A 75 -9.95 -2.52 14.71
CA GLN A 75 -9.62 -2.77 13.31
C GLN A 75 -10.86 -3.08 12.46
N ASN A 76 -11.78 -3.92 12.96
CA ASN A 76 -13.03 -4.20 12.25
C ASN A 76 -13.91 -2.95 12.09
N ARG A 77 -13.96 -2.06 13.09
CA ARG A 77 -14.69 -0.79 12.97
C ARG A 77 -14.05 0.13 11.94
N ASP A 78 -12.71 0.22 11.91
CA ASP A 78 -12.00 1.02 10.90
C ASP A 78 -12.24 0.47 9.49
N LEU A 79 -12.16 -0.84 9.31
CA LEU A 79 -12.46 -1.50 8.03
C LEU A 79 -13.91 -1.30 7.61
N MET A 80 -14.87 -1.39 8.53
CA MET A 80 -16.27 -1.09 8.23
C MET A 80 -16.47 0.37 7.81
N ALA A 81 -15.82 1.32 8.48
CA ALA A 81 -15.88 2.73 8.11
C ALA A 81 -15.32 2.97 6.70
N ARG A 82 -14.15 2.41 6.38
CA ARG A 82 -13.55 2.50 5.03
C ARG A 82 -14.42 1.84 3.96
N ASN A 83 -15.03 0.69 4.26
CA ASN A 83 -15.96 0.02 3.35
C ASN A 83 -17.17 0.91 3.06
N GLN A 84 -17.75 1.55 4.08
CA GLN A 84 -18.87 2.48 3.91
C GLN A 84 -18.48 3.72 3.10
N GLU A 85 -17.29 4.29 3.33
CA GLU A 85 -16.78 5.41 2.54
C GLU A 85 -16.58 5.03 1.08
N MET A 86 -16.02 3.85 0.81
CA MET A 86 -15.81 3.35 -0.55
C MET A 86 -17.15 3.08 -1.26
N GLU A 87 -18.13 2.50 -0.56
CA GLU A 87 -19.47 2.29 -1.09
C GLU A 87 -20.18 3.61 -1.41
N ALA A 88 -20.01 4.64 -0.57
CA ALA A 88 -20.53 5.97 -0.81
C ALA A 88 -19.89 6.63 -2.04
N LEU A 89 -18.58 6.46 -2.24
CA LEU A 89 -17.86 6.94 -3.43
C LEU A 89 -18.36 6.24 -4.69
N LEU A 90 -18.51 4.91 -4.67
CA LEU A 90 -19.06 4.15 -5.79
C LEU A 90 -20.48 4.60 -6.14
N LYS A 91 -21.34 4.81 -5.14
CA LYS A 91 -22.70 5.32 -5.36
C LYS A 91 -22.70 6.71 -5.99
N ARG A 92 -21.79 7.59 -5.57
CA ARG A 92 -21.62 8.91 -6.17
C ARG A 92 -21.13 8.82 -7.62
N LEU A 93 -20.16 7.95 -7.90
CA LEU A 93 -19.67 7.70 -9.26
C LEU A 93 -20.78 7.13 -10.16
N ALA A 94 -21.54 6.15 -9.69
CA ALA A 94 -22.68 5.60 -10.42
C ALA A 94 -23.76 6.66 -10.72
N SER A 95 -24.01 7.59 -9.79
CA SER A 95 -24.94 8.70 -10.05
C SER A 95 -24.44 9.69 -11.11
N LEU A 96 -23.12 9.90 -11.18
CA LEU A 96 -22.49 10.73 -12.21
C LEU A 96 -22.47 10.01 -13.56
N ASP A 97 -22.22 8.70 -13.56
CA ASP A 97 -22.26 7.87 -14.76
C ASP A 97 -23.67 7.81 -15.37
N HIS A 98 -24.70 7.64 -14.55
CA HIS A 98 -26.09 7.72 -15.02
C HIS A 98 -26.44 9.12 -15.57
N ALA A 99 -25.79 10.18 -15.09
CA ALA A 99 -26.00 11.54 -15.60
C ALA A 99 -25.18 11.83 -16.88
N ALA A 100 -24.03 11.18 -17.04
CA ALA A 100 -23.11 11.34 -18.16
C ALA A 100 -23.11 10.06 -19.01
N SER A 101 -23.95 10.01 -20.04
CA SER A 101 -24.02 8.87 -20.99
C SER A 101 -22.73 8.56 -21.75
N SER A 102 -21.70 9.40 -21.59
CA SER A 102 -20.34 9.23 -22.10
C SER A 102 -19.43 10.27 -21.45
N TYR A 103 -18.12 10.02 -21.38
CA TYR A 103 -17.13 11.02 -20.99
C TYR A 103 -15.98 11.07 -22.00
N VAL A 104 -15.27 12.20 -22.05
CA VAL A 104 -14.17 12.44 -22.98
C VAL A 104 -12.89 12.77 -22.23
N ILE A 105 -11.80 12.07 -22.55
CA ILE A 105 -10.44 12.41 -22.10
C ILE A 105 -9.71 13.12 -23.22
N PHE A 106 -9.12 14.28 -22.93
CA PHE A 106 -8.34 15.06 -23.89
C PHE A 106 -6.84 14.92 -23.63
N TYR A 107 -6.08 14.67 -24.69
CA TYR A 107 -4.63 14.60 -24.70
C TYR A 107 -4.10 15.70 -25.61
N GLU A 108 -3.25 16.56 -25.08
CA GLU A 108 -2.64 17.67 -25.81
C GLU A 108 -1.14 17.47 -25.94
N ASP A 109 -0.62 17.60 -27.17
CA ASP A 109 0.82 17.68 -27.41
C ASP A 109 1.24 19.15 -27.45
N SER A 110 1.52 19.71 -26.27
CA SER A 110 1.88 21.11 -26.05
C SER A 110 3.35 21.43 -26.34
N ASN A 111 4.20 20.41 -26.53
CA ASN A 111 5.64 20.57 -26.81
C ASN A 111 5.93 20.95 -28.27
N SER A 112 4.88 21.14 -29.06
CA SER A 112 4.94 21.29 -30.50
C SER A 112 3.97 22.39 -30.94
N SER A 113 4.43 23.34 -31.76
CA SER A 113 3.54 24.26 -32.46
C SER A 113 3.35 23.79 -33.92
N PRO A 114 2.11 23.60 -34.41
CA PRO A 114 0.83 23.82 -33.72
C PRO A 114 0.44 22.67 -32.76
N THR A 115 -0.33 22.99 -31.72
CA THR A 115 -0.84 22.03 -30.73
C THR A 115 -1.85 21.09 -31.37
N VAL A 116 -1.63 19.79 -31.17
CA VAL A 116 -2.56 18.74 -31.62
C VAL A 116 -3.29 18.19 -30.38
N THR A 117 -4.60 18.13 -30.47
CA THR A 117 -5.47 17.61 -29.41
C THR A 117 -6.13 16.32 -29.89
N THR A 118 -6.05 15.27 -29.06
CA THR A 118 -6.76 14.00 -29.28
C THR A 118 -7.77 13.79 -28.16
N GLY A 119 -9.04 13.65 -28.49
CA GLY A 119 -10.11 13.33 -27.55
C GLY A 119 -10.54 11.87 -27.67
N HIS A 120 -10.58 11.13 -26.57
CA HIS A 120 -11.09 9.76 -26.50
C HIS A 120 -12.42 9.76 -25.76
N THR A 121 -13.46 9.24 -26.41
CA THR A 121 -14.81 9.12 -25.86
C THR A 121 -15.03 7.70 -25.37
N TYR A 122 -15.48 7.56 -24.12
CA TYR A 122 -15.76 6.28 -23.49
C TYR A 122 -17.23 6.22 -23.06
N ALA A 123 -17.78 5.01 -23.02
CA ALA A 123 -19.19 4.78 -22.75
C ALA A 123 -19.58 5.03 -21.28
N SER A 124 -18.70 4.69 -20.33
CA SER A 124 -19.00 4.77 -18.90
C SER A 124 -17.75 5.04 -18.08
N LEU A 125 -17.85 5.93 -17.10
CA LEU A 125 -16.78 6.22 -16.13
C LEU A 125 -16.43 4.99 -15.27
N LEU A 126 -17.36 4.05 -15.13
CA LEU A 126 -17.18 2.82 -14.35
C LEU A 126 -16.57 1.69 -15.18
N ASP A 127 -16.62 1.80 -16.52
CA ASP A 127 -16.07 0.83 -17.47
C ASP A 127 -15.27 1.55 -18.57
N PRO A 128 -14.03 1.99 -18.24
CA PRO A 128 -13.19 2.76 -19.15
C PRO A 128 -12.63 1.95 -20.32
N ASP A 129 -12.84 0.63 -20.36
CA ASP A 129 -12.36 -0.22 -21.45
C ASP A 129 -13.24 -0.10 -22.70
N THR A 130 -14.46 0.42 -22.55
CA THR A 130 -15.42 0.57 -23.65
C THR A 130 -15.23 1.91 -24.38
N LEU A 131 -14.23 1.96 -25.26
CA LEU A 131 -13.97 3.08 -26.16
C LEU A 131 -15.05 3.20 -27.26
N VAL A 132 -15.74 4.34 -27.31
CA VAL A 132 -16.80 4.63 -28.28
C VAL A 132 -16.26 5.34 -29.53
N SER A 133 -15.37 6.31 -29.33
CA SER A 133 -14.75 7.03 -30.44
C SER A 133 -13.46 7.72 -30.03
N ALA A 134 -12.64 8.09 -31.01
CA ALA A 134 -11.55 9.03 -30.79
C ALA A 134 -11.48 10.04 -31.93
N HIS A 135 -11.12 11.28 -31.62
CA HIS A 135 -11.02 12.37 -32.59
C HIS A 135 -9.69 13.10 -32.40
N CYS A 136 -8.99 13.37 -33.48
CA CYS A 136 -7.77 14.16 -33.44
C CYS A 136 -7.97 15.42 -34.28
N TYR A 137 -7.63 16.58 -33.72
CA TYR A 137 -7.77 17.86 -34.38
C TYR A 137 -6.65 18.82 -33.96
N LEU A 138 -6.47 19.87 -34.75
CA LEU A 138 -5.71 21.04 -34.32
C LEU A 138 -6.58 22.30 -34.40
N GLN A 139 -6.18 23.33 -33.69
CA GLN A 139 -6.74 24.67 -33.83
C GLN A 139 -5.76 25.54 -34.61
N VAL A 140 -6.25 26.23 -35.63
CA VAL A 140 -5.48 27.17 -36.46
C VAL A 140 -6.11 28.55 -36.43
N GLU A 141 -5.30 29.59 -36.37
CA GLU A 141 -5.79 30.95 -36.57
C GLU A 141 -5.90 31.25 -38.07
N VAL A 142 -7.12 31.54 -38.51
CA VAL A 142 -7.38 31.92 -39.90
C VAL A 142 -7.54 33.44 -39.97
N LYS A 143 -6.72 34.08 -40.79
CA LYS A 143 -6.73 35.53 -40.97
C LYS A 143 -8.13 36.02 -41.37
N GLY A 144 -8.74 36.83 -40.51
CA GLY A 144 -10.08 37.41 -40.73
C GLY A 144 -11.26 36.50 -40.37
N ALA A 145 -11.03 35.26 -39.91
CA ALA A 145 -12.09 34.31 -39.55
C ALA A 145 -11.96 33.69 -38.14
N GLY A 146 -10.93 34.11 -37.38
CA GLY A 146 -10.67 33.64 -36.02
C GLY A 146 -10.08 32.23 -35.96
N THR A 147 -10.12 31.62 -34.78
CA THR A 147 -9.63 30.26 -34.56
C THR A 147 -10.59 29.24 -35.16
N ARG A 148 -10.06 28.30 -35.94
CA ARG A 148 -10.80 27.21 -36.60
C ARG A 148 -10.22 25.86 -36.21
N GLN A 149 -11.10 24.89 -36.04
CA GLN A 149 -10.72 23.50 -35.82
C GLN A 149 -10.51 22.79 -37.16
N VAL A 150 -9.36 22.13 -37.32
CA VAL A 150 -9.04 21.28 -38.46
C VAL A 150 -8.98 19.84 -37.99
N ASN A 151 -9.85 19.00 -38.52
CA ASN A 151 -9.91 17.59 -38.14
C ASN A 151 -8.81 16.78 -38.83
N LEU A 152 -7.93 16.19 -38.04
CA LEU A 152 -6.80 15.38 -38.53
C LEU A 152 -7.18 13.92 -38.73
N GLY A 153 -8.12 13.41 -37.92
CA GLY A 153 -8.63 12.06 -38.06
C GLY A 153 -9.75 11.74 -37.09
N LYS A 154 -10.40 10.60 -37.31
CA LYS A 154 -11.36 10.03 -36.37
C LYS A 154 -11.25 8.51 -36.33
N MET A 155 -11.56 7.94 -35.19
CA MET A 155 -11.80 6.52 -34.96
C MET A 155 -13.23 6.39 -34.42
N SER A 156 -13.99 5.46 -34.98
CA SER A 156 -15.32 5.10 -34.49
C SER A 156 -15.27 3.73 -33.84
N ASP A 157 -16.22 3.43 -32.97
CA ASP A 157 -16.34 2.16 -32.24
C ASP A 157 -16.03 0.94 -33.13
N GLY A 158 -15.06 0.12 -32.70
CA GLY A 158 -14.59 -1.07 -33.40
C GLY A 158 -14.00 -0.86 -34.81
N ALA A 159 -13.90 0.37 -35.30
CA ALA A 159 -13.52 0.69 -36.68
C ALA A 159 -12.04 1.08 -36.82
N LYS A 160 -11.51 0.94 -38.04
CA LYS A 160 -10.17 1.43 -38.39
C LYS A 160 -10.12 2.96 -38.32
N ILE A 161 -8.97 3.47 -37.85
CA ILE A 161 -8.68 4.91 -37.83
C ILE A 161 -8.82 5.48 -39.25
N SER A 162 -9.64 6.52 -39.39
CA SER A 162 -9.79 7.29 -40.61
C SER A 162 -9.00 8.60 -40.51
N LEU A 163 -7.86 8.64 -41.19
CA LEU A 163 -6.98 9.80 -41.28
C LEU A 163 -7.34 10.75 -42.43
N ARG A 164 -8.49 10.57 -43.11
CA ARG A 164 -8.92 11.45 -44.22
C ARG A 164 -10.25 12.10 -43.90
N ASN A 165 -10.32 12.72 -42.72
CA ASN A 165 -11.55 13.36 -42.24
C ASN A 165 -11.48 14.89 -42.32
N TYR A 166 -10.93 15.42 -43.42
CA TYR A 166 -10.82 16.85 -43.70
C TYR A 166 -11.27 17.18 -45.12
N SER A 167 -11.91 18.33 -45.30
CA SER A 167 -12.28 18.86 -46.60
C SER A 167 -11.12 19.63 -47.25
N LYS A 168 -11.09 19.69 -48.58
CA LYS A 168 -10.11 20.54 -49.30
C LYS A 168 -10.23 22.03 -48.95
N ALA A 169 -11.41 22.46 -48.51
CA ALA A 169 -11.66 23.83 -48.09
C ALA A 169 -11.00 24.15 -46.74
N GLU A 170 -11.13 23.25 -45.75
CA GLU A 170 -10.48 23.39 -44.44
C GLU A 170 -8.95 23.41 -44.57
N LEU A 171 -8.39 22.55 -45.43
CA LEU A 171 -6.94 22.55 -45.67
C LEU A 171 -6.43 23.84 -46.30
N LYS A 172 -7.16 24.38 -47.29
CA LYS A 172 -6.80 25.65 -47.93
C LYS A 172 -6.91 26.84 -46.96
N GLN A 173 -7.87 26.82 -46.04
CA GLN A 173 -8.04 27.86 -45.05
C GLN A 173 -6.97 27.81 -43.95
N ALA A 174 -6.48 26.61 -43.64
CA ALA A 174 -5.44 26.38 -42.64
C ALA A 174 -4.01 26.59 -43.19
N ASP A 175 -3.85 26.81 -44.50
CA ASP A 175 -2.56 26.90 -45.21
C ASP A 175 -1.62 25.70 -44.94
N LEU A 176 -2.20 24.51 -44.76
CA LEU A 176 -1.44 23.29 -44.44
C LEU A 176 -1.16 22.48 -45.71
N SER A 177 0.12 22.15 -45.94
CA SER A 177 0.54 21.24 -47.00
C SER A 177 0.21 19.78 -46.68
N ALA A 178 0.15 18.93 -47.72
CA ALA A 178 -0.08 17.50 -47.54
C ALA A 178 0.99 16.81 -46.67
N ARG A 179 2.24 17.31 -46.69
CA ARG A 179 3.34 16.79 -45.87
C ARG A 179 3.15 17.18 -44.40
N GLU A 180 2.82 18.43 -44.13
CA GLU A 180 2.55 18.89 -42.76
C GLU A 180 1.38 18.17 -42.13
N LEU A 181 0.30 17.92 -42.89
CA LEU A 181 -0.82 17.12 -42.39
C LEU A 181 -0.41 15.71 -41.98
N SER A 182 0.43 15.04 -42.78
CA SER A 182 0.91 13.70 -42.41
C SER A 182 1.78 13.72 -41.15
N ALA A 183 2.60 14.76 -40.96
CA ALA A 183 3.38 14.94 -39.75
C ALA A 183 2.49 15.22 -38.53
N LEU A 184 1.47 16.07 -38.67
CA LEU A 184 0.50 16.36 -37.61
C LEU A 184 -0.33 15.12 -37.24
N GLN A 185 -0.69 14.30 -38.22
CA GLN A 185 -1.40 13.04 -37.97
C GLN A 185 -0.58 12.03 -37.18
N SER A 186 0.73 11.98 -37.41
CA SER A 186 1.63 11.10 -36.63
C SER A 186 1.75 11.50 -35.16
N ARG A 187 1.33 12.72 -34.81
CA ARG A 187 1.31 13.24 -33.43
C ARG A 187 0.01 12.96 -32.69
N CYS A 188 -1.01 12.43 -33.38
CA CYS A 188 -2.27 12.03 -32.74
C CYS A 188 -2.05 10.83 -31.82
N GLN A 189 -2.55 10.93 -30.58
CA GLN A 189 -2.45 9.86 -29.58
C GLN A 189 -3.67 8.94 -29.70
N TRP A 190 -3.60 7.96 -30.61
CA TRP A 190 -4.70 7.00 -30.79
C TRP A 190 -4.70 5.96 -29.67
N PRO A 191 -5.89 5.52 -29.19
CA PRO A 191 -5.97 4.44 -28.23
C PRO A 191 -5.42 3.15 -28.86
N GLU A 192 -4.68 2.37 -28.07
CA GLU A 192 -4.24 1.04 -28.50
C GLU A 192 -5.48 0.19 -28.77
N LYS A 193 -5.46 -0.59 -29.87
CA LYS A 193 -6.59 -1.48 -30.15
C LYS A 193 -6.72 -2.46 -28.98
N SER A 194 -7.82 -2.39 -28.26
CA SER A 194 -8.31 -3.54 -27.50
C SER A 194 -8.48 -4.69 -28.51
N GLY A 195 -7.68 -5.74 -28.33
CA GLY A 195 -7.60 -6.89 -29.22
C GLY A 195 -8.88 -7.70 -29.28
#